data_AF-A0A0K9YQW0-F1
#
_entry.id   AF-A0A0K9YQW0-F1
#
_cell.length_a   1.000
_cell.length_b   1.000
_cell.length_c   1.000
_cell.angle_alpha   90.00
_cell.angle_beta   90.00
_cell.angle_gamma   90.00
#
_symmetry.space_group_name_H-M   'P 1'
#
loop_
_entity.id
_entity.type
_entity.pdbx_description
1 polymer ?
#
loop_
_entity_poly.entity_id
_entity_poly.type
_entity_poly.pdbx_seq_one_letter_code
_entity_poly.pdbx_strand_id
1 'polypeptide(L)'
;MNLAEILVYTDIRQLHQIANHYGCECNPHSKNDLITSLLSSLRHRVTISKEVEQLTNEETHFMLLLFLDKRTIMSLEDLLAKAGVALENQKEKKQEQARRYIAQAMRRGWFFPVKSKAVGQYQIPLDIREPYLQAWLEKWREKNALVLQSPDAYRDEGTALCDDIMQFLRFLSQEPIPLTAEGGMYKRYQQQLFQFLHVKEEPLLPQKWRFGYGLHFDLYPDRFSLLYDFCYFHKWIEEREGRVAITDAGVECLELQYSDQLYHDFIRFWMRLYKRAIPNLPMLVQLIPLIASGGWVSQQALHETLQAWIKEFYYDSPTDILINRVCKMMVHLGLLRVGQDDQQQWLYTATYASQNWLHKYNGFTETTILLK
;
A
#
# COMPACT_ATOMS: atom_id res chain seq x y z
N MET A 1 8.30 -21.56 2.55
CA MET A 1 9.49 -22.33 2.96
C MET A 1 10.32 -21.46 3.85
N ASN A 2 10.84 -22.05 4.93
CA ASN A 2 11.78 -21.36 5.82
C ASN A 2 13.19 -21.42 5.23
N LEU A 3 14.08 -20.55 5.70
CA LEU A 3 15.46 -20.43 5.23
C LEU A 3 16.19 -21.77 5.26
N ALA A 4 16.03 -22.54 6.34
CA ALA A 4 16.67 -23.86 6.49
C ALA A 4 16.32 -24.81 5.34
N GLU A 5 15.05 -24.91 4.98
CA GLU A 5 14.59 -25.76 3.87
C GLU A 5 15.17 -25.27 2.54
N ILE A 6 15.18 -23.95 2.34
CA ILE A 6 15.68 -23.33 1.12
C ILE A 6 17.17 -23.65 0.93
N LEU A 7 17.99 -23.46 1.97
CA LEU A 7 19.44 -23.67 1.92
C LEU A 7 19.85 -25.11 1.59
N VAL A 8 19.04 -26.10 2.00
CA VAL A 8 19.27 -27.52 1.65
C VAL A 8 19.23 -27.72 0.14
N TYR A 9 18.30 -27.07 -0.56
CA TYR A 9 18.14 -27.22 -2.01
C TYR A 9 18.98 -26.24 -2.84
N THR A 10 19.45 -25.15 -2.24
CA THR A 10 20.31 -24.15 -2.89
C THR A 10 21.62 -24.74 -3.40
N ASP A 11 22.06 -24.25 -4.57
CA ASP A 11 23.33 -24.63 -5.19
C ASP A 11 24.52 -24.20 -4.31
N ILE A 12 25.53 -25.07 -4.20
CA ILE A 12 26.68 -24.84 -3.33
C ILE A 12 27.44 -23.54 -3.69
N ARG A 13 27.48 -23.16 -4.97
CA ARG A 13 28.15 -21.92 -5.41
C ARG A 13 27.44 -20.69 -4.86
N GLN A 14 26.11 -20.71 -4.78
CA GLN A 14 25.36 -19.62 -4.18
C GLN A 14 25.58 -19.57 -2.66
N LEU A 15 25.61 -20.73 -1.98
CA LEU A 15 25.94 -20.77 -0.55
C LEU A 15 27.31 -20.15 -0.26
N HIS A 16 28.33 -20.47 -1.07
CA HIS A 16 29.64 -19.83 -0.96
C HIS A 16 29.60 -18.32 -1.18
N GLN A 17 28.85 -17.84 -2.17
CA GLN A 17 28.74 -16.40 -2.43
C GLN A 17 28.17 -15.65 -1.22
N ILE A 18 27.14 -16.22 -0.58
CA ILE A 18 26.52 -15.63 0.61
C ILE A 18 27.48 -15.73 1.80
N ALA A 19 28.10 -16.89 2.02
CA ALA A 19 29.05 -17.10 3.12
C ALA A 19 30.24 -16.12 3.03
N ASN A 20 30.78 -15.92 1.83
CA ASN A 20 31.86 -14.96 1.58
C ASN A 20 31.41 -13.52 1.81
N HIS A 21 30.17 -13.16 1.48
CA HIS A 21 29.63 -11.83 1.72
C HIS A 21 29.55 -11.51 3.21
N TYR A 22 29.09 -12.45 4.03
CA TYR A 22 28.98 -12.29 5.48
C TYR A 22 30.25 -12.64 6.26
N GLY A 23 31.32 -13.07 5.58
CA GLY A 23 32.59 -13.45 6.22
C GLY A 23 32.46 -14.69 7.12
N CYS A 24 31.61 -15.64 6.75
CA CYS A 24 31.36 -16.85 7.53
C CYS A 24 32.60 -17.76 7.58
N GLU A 25 33.11 -18.04 8.78
CA GLU A 25 34.16 -19.05 9.00
C GLU A 25 33.54 -20.46 8.95
N CYS A 26 33.73 -21.17 7.84
CA CYS A 26 33.19 -22.52 7.66
C CYS A 26 34.07 -23.33 6.70
N ASN A 27 33.99 -24.66 6.81
CA ASN A 27 34.69 -25.55 5.89
C ASN A 27 34.03 -25.47 4.50
N PRO A 28 34.75 -24.99 3.46
CA PRO A 28 34.16 -24.82 2.14
C PRO A 28 33.77 -26.15 1.47
N HIS A 29 34.30 -27.28 1.93
CA HIS A 29 33.99 -28.59 1.36
C HIS A 29 32.79 -29.28 2.02
N SER A 30 32.28 -28.74 3.14
CA SER A 30 31.11 -29.28 3.84
C SER A 30 29.89 -28.40 3.58
N LYS A 31 28.95 -28.90 2.75
CA LYS A 31 27.67 -28.21 2.54
C LYS A 31 26.88 -28.06 3.84
N ASN A 32 26.96 -29.03 4.74
CA ASN A 32 26.28 -28.95 6.03
C ASN A 32 26.87 -27.85 6.93
N ASP A 33 28.20 -27.70 6.94
CA ASP A 33 28.87 -26.65 7.72
C ASP A 33 28.54 -25.27 7.14
N LEU A 34 28.50 -25.13 5.80
CA LEU A 34 28.06 -23.92 5.12
C LEU A 34 26.62 -23.54 5.50
N ILE A 35 25.68 -24.49 5.42
CA ILE A 35 24.27 -24.25 5.78
C ILE A 35 24.16 -23.83 7.24
N THR A 36 24.85 -24.53 8.15
CA THR A 36 24.80 -24.23 9.59
C THR A 36 25.35 -22.83 9.89
N SER A 37 26.48 -22.48 9.29
CA SER A 37 27.09 -21.16 9.44
C SER A 37 26.17 -20.05 8.90
N LEU A 38 25.60 -20.24 7.70
CA LEU A 38 24.65 -19.30 7.10
C LEU A 38 23.37 -19.13 7.90
N LEU A 39 22.81 -20.22 8.43
CA LEU A 39 21.62 -20.16 9.28
C LEU A 39 21.87 -19.34 10.55
N SER A 40 23.05 -19.52 11.15
CA SER A 40 23.44 -18.78 12.34
C SER A 40 23.66 -17.29 12.03
N SER A 41 24.25 -16.96 10.88
CA SER A 41 24.61 -15.58 10.51
C SER A 41 23.43 -14.76 9.98
N LEU A 42 22.67 -15.29 9.00
CA LEU A 42 21.60 -14.56 8.30
C LEU A 42 20.40 -14.20 9.18
N ARG A 43 20.19 -14.95 10.26
CA ARG A 43 19.09 -14.71 11.21
C ARG A 43 19.56 -13.99 12.48
N HIS A 44 20.86 -13.73 12.61
CA HIS A 44 21.41 -13.09 13.79
C HIS A 44 21.02 -11.61 13.84
N ARG A 45 20.46 -11.16 14.97
CA ARG A 45 20.00 -9.77 15.15
C ARG A 45 21.08 -8.75 14.79
N VAL A 46 22.32 -8.99 15.24
CA VAL A 46 23.44 -8.07 14.98
C VAL A 46 23.75 -7.96 13.48
N THR A 47 23.69 -9.08 12.74
CA THR A 47 23.91 -9.08 11.28
C THR A 47 22.82 -8.27 10.59
N ILE A 48 21.56 -8.50 10.97
CA ILE A 48 20.40 -7.82 10.39
C ILE A 48 20.44 -6.31 10.67
N SER A 49 20.72 -5.90 11.91
CA SER A 49 20.85 -4.49 12.28
C SER A 49 21.96 -3.81 11.50
N LYS A 50 23.13 -4.45 11.38
CA LYS A 50 24.25 -3.93 10.59
C LYS A 50 23.89 -3.78 9.11
N GLU A 51 23.21 -4.77 8.53
CA GLU A 51 22.73 -4.69 7.15
C GLU A 51 21.78 -3.49 6.98
N VAL A 52 20.75 -3.38 7.83
CA VAL A 52 19.76 -2.28 7.82
C VAL A 52 20.39 -0.90 7.96
N GLU A 53 21.52 -0.78 8.65
CA GLU A 53 22.28 0.48 8.75
C GLU A 53 23.04 0.84 7.48
N GLN A 54 23.49 -0.16 6.72
CA GLN A 54 24.37 0.02 5.56
C GLN A 54 23.61 0.14 4.22
N LEU A 55 22.33 -0.21 4.19
CA LEU A 55 21.52 -0.12 2.97
C LEU A 55 21.38 1.33 2.50
N THR A 56 21.49 1.53 1.19
CA THR A 56 21.07 2.80 0.58
C THR A 56 19.53 2.94 0.62
N ASN A 57 19.03 4.13 0.31
CA ASN A 57 17.59 4.36 0.22
C ASN A 57 16.93 3.50 -0.86
N GLU A 58 17.61 3.29 -2.00
CA GLU A 58 17.13 2.45 -3.10
C GLU A 58 17.16 0.96 -2.74
N GLU A 59 18.21 0.50 -2.06
CA GLU A 59 18.29 -0.88 -1.57
C GLU A 59 17.20 -1.17 -0.54
N THR A 60 16.98 -0.22 0.39
CA THR A 60 15.88 -0.29 1.36
C THR A 60 14.53 -0.32 0.65
N HIS A 61 14.31 0.54 -0.35
CA HIS A 61 13.08 0.59 -1.13
C HIS A 61 12.81 -0.74 -1.84
N PHE A 62 13.81 -1.27 -2.56
CA PHE A 62 13.70 -2.56 -3.25
C PHE A 62 13.35 -3.70 -2.29
N MET A 63 13.98 -3.71 -1.13
CA MET A 63 13.79 -4.77 -0.14
C MET A 63 12.44 -4.65 0.58
N LEU A 64 11.93 -3.44 0.82
CA LEU A 64 10.55 -3.23 1.30
C LEU A 64 9.51 -3.69 0.28
N LEU A 65 9.69 -3.36 -1.00
CA LEU A 65 8.84 -3.86 -2.09
C LEU A 65 8.85 -5.40 -2.16
N LEU A 66 9.98 -6.02 -1.80
CA LEU A 66 10.15 -7.47 -1.81
C LEU A 66 9.51 -8.14 -0.58
N PHE A 67 9.75 -7.61 0.62
CA PHE A 67 9.36 -8.26 1.88
C PHE A 67 7.91 -8.00 2.28
N LEU A 68 7.33 -6.87 1.86
CA LEU A 68 5.91 -6.59 2.04
C LEU A 68 5.03 -7.32 1.00
N ASP A 69 5.61 -7.85 -0.09
CA ASP A 69 4.90 -8.71 -1.04
C ASP A 69 4.75 -10.11 -0.46
N LYS A 70 3.52 -10.52 -0.16
CA LYS A 70 3.23 -11.78 0.55
C LYS A 70 3.50 -13.03 -0.31
N ARG A 71 3.74 -12.90 -1.61
CA ARG A 71 4.11 -14.03 -2.48
C ARG A 71 5.46 -14.61 -2.06
N THR A 72 5.54 -15.90 -1.86
CA THR A 72 6.79 -16.61 -1.51
C THR A 72 7.64 -16.94 -2.72
N ILE A 73 7.05 -16.93 -3.92
CA ILE A 73 7.71 -17.19 -5.21
C ILE A 73 7.46 -16.00 -6.13
N MET A 74 8.51 -15.54 -6.81
CA MET A 74 8.47 -14.47 -7.80
C MET A 74 9.24 -14.83 -9.06
N SER A 75 8.78 -14.32 -10.19
CA SER A 75 9.51 -14.41 -11.46
C SER A 75 10.66 -13.42 -11.53
N LEU A 76 11.58 -13.60 -12.48
CA LEU A 76 12.59 -12.59 -12.80
C LEU A 76 11.94 -11.25 -13.21
N GLU A 77 10.80 -11.30 -13.91
CA GLU A 77 10.07 -10.10 -14.33
C GLU A 77 9.52 -9.33 -13.12
N ASP A 78 8.98 -10.02 -12.12
CA ASP A 78 8.55 -9.41 -10.85
C ASP A 78 9.72 -8.69 -10.16
N LEU A 79 10.88 -9.34 -10.09
CA LEU A 79 12.08 -8.77 -9.46
C LEU A 79 12.59 -7.56 -10.24
N LEU A 80 12.61 -7.64 -11.57
CA LEU A 80 13.02 -6.53 -12.44
C LEU A 80 12.03 -5.35 -12.33
N ALA A 81 10.73 -5.62 -12.23
CA ALA A 81 9.72 -4.59 -12.02
C ALA A 81 9.92 -3.87 -10.68
N LYS A 82 10.12 -4.61 -9.57
CA LYS A 82 10.39 -4.03 -8.25
C LYS A 82 11.71 -3.24 -8.23
N ALA A 83 12.77 -3.78 -8.81
CA ALA A 83 14.04 -3.07 -8.94
C ALA A 83 13.90 -1.82 -9.81
N GLY A 84 13.10 -1.89 -10.88
CA GLY A 84 12.75 -0.75 -11.71
C GLY A 84 12.08 0.37 -10.91
N VAL A 85 11.07 0.05 -10.11
CA VAL A 85 10.39 1.01 -9.22
C VAL A 85 11.36 1.64 -8.22
N ALA A 86 12.25 0.85 -7.62
CA ALA A 86 13.25 1.34 -6.68
C ALA A 86 14.31 2.26 -7.32
N LEU A 87 14.71 1.96 -8.56
CA LEU A 87 15.76 2.66 -9.29
C LEU A 87 15.28 3.81 -10.16
N GLU A 88 13.98 4.06 -10.24
CA GLU A 88 13.40 4.89 -11.30
C GLU A 88 13.88 6.36 -11.28
N ASN A 89 14.56 6.82 -10.23
CA ASN A 89 15.27 8.11 -10.17
C ASN A 89 16.53 8.17 -11.06
N GLN A 90 17.03 7.03 -11.56
CA GLN A 90 18.21 6.95 -12.43
C GLN A 90 17.78 6.85 -13.89
N LYS A 91 18.04 7.89 -14.68
CA LYS A 91 17.53 8.05 -16.06
C LYS A 91 18.25 7.19 -17.10
N GLU A 92 19.40 6.59 -16.79
CA GLU A 92 20.20 5.83 -17.76
C GLU A 92 20.57 4.43 -17.23
N LYS A 93 20.45 3.41 -18.10
CA LYS A 93 20.77 1.98 -17.84
C LYS A 93 19.97 1.26 -16.75
N LYS A 94 18.69 1.62 -16.58
CA LYS A 94 17.76 0.99 -15.61
C LYS A 94 17.79 -0.54 -15.60
N GLN A 95 17.82 -1.19 -16.77
CA GLN A 95 17.74 -2.65 -16.85
C GLN A 95 19.04 -3.36 -16.40
N GLU A 96 20.20 -2.82 -16.74
CA GLU A 96 21.49 -3.39 -16.30
C GLU A 96 21.67 -3.19 -14.79
N GLN A 97 21.32 -2.01 -14.28
CA GLN A 97 21.35 -1.71 -12.85
C GLN A 97 20.34 -2.56 -12.07
N ALA A 98 19.12 -2.76 -12.57
CA ALA A 98 18.14 -3.65 -11.96
C ALA A 98 18.66 -5.09 -11.84
N ARG A 99 19.33 -5.60 -12.88
CA ARG A 99 19.99 -6.92 -12.84
C ARG A 99 21.11 -6.97 -11.80
N ARG A 100 21.87 -5.88 -11.62
CA ARG A 100 22.90 -5.79 -10.57
C ARG A 100 22.28 -5.81 -9.17
N TYR A 101 21.18 -5.10 -8.93
CA TYR A 101 20.44 -5.13 -7.66
C TYR A 101 19.94 -6.54 -7.33
N ILE A 102 19.38 -7.24 -8.32
CA ILE A 102 18.96 -8.63 -8.18
C ILE A 102 20.15 -9.52 -7.81
N ALA A 103 21.28 -9.39 -8.51
CA ALA A 103 22.48 -10.18 -8.21
C ALA A 103 23.06 -9.87 -6.81
N GLN A 104 23.03 -8.61 -6.37
CA GLN A 104 23.45 -8.21 -5.02
C GLN A 104 22.51 -8.78 -3.95
N ALA A 105 21.20 -8.66 -4.13
CA ALA A 105 20.21 -9.24 -3.23
C ALA A 105 20.33 -10.76 -3.11
N MET A 106 20.67 -11.47 -4.19
CA MET A 106 20.99 -12.89 -4.15
C MET A 106 22.26 -13.20 -3.34
N ARG A 107 23.30 -12.35 -3.44
CA ARG A 107 24.54 -12.49 -2.64
C ARG A 107 24.30 -12.19 -1.15
N ARG A 108 23.33 -11.33 -0.84
CA ARG A 108 22.88 -11.06 0.54
C ARG A 108 21.92 -12.13 1.08
N GLY A 109 21.54 -13.12 0.26
CA GLY A 109 20.66 -14.20 0.70
C GLY A 109 19.22 -13.77 0.98
N TRP A 110 18.74 -12.66 0.41
CA TRP A 110 17.35 -12.20 0.58
C TRP A 110 16.35 -13.08 -0.18
N PHE A 111 16.78 -13.69 -1.29
CA PHE A 111 16.00 -14.65 -2.05
C PHE A 111 16.93 -15.62 -2.81
N PHE A 112 16.34 -16.75 -3.22
CA PHE A 112 17.06 -17.88 -3.79
C PHE A 112 16.38 -18.37 -5.06
N PRO A 113 17.10 -18.87 -6.07
CA PRO A 113 16.48 -19.55 -7.21
C PRO A 113 15.69 -20.76 -6.74
N VAL A 114 14.51 -20.98 -7.32
CA VAL A 114 13.72 -22.19 -7.08
C VAL A 114 14.34 -23.33 -7.89
N LYS A 115 14.57 -24.48 -7.25
CA LYS A 115 15.03 -25.69 -7.91
C LYS A 115 13.82 -26.40 -8.56
N SER A 116 13.28 -25.84 -9.65
CA SER A 116 12.21 -26.45 -10.45
C SER A 116 12.58 -26.52 -11.94
N LYS A 117 11.75 -27.21 -12.74
CA LYS A 117 11.91 -27.25 -14.21
C LYS A 117 11.66 -25.88 -14.88
N ALA A 118 10.99 -24.95 -14.20
CA ALA A 118 10.73 -23.61 -14.72
C ALA A 118 11.89 -22.66 -14.35
N VAL A 119 12.72 -22.36 -15.34
CA VAL A 119 13.84 -21.42 -15.20
C VAL A 119 13.29 -20.01 -14.90
N GLY A 120 13.94 -19.30 -13.97
CA GLY A 120 13.64 -17.88 -13.70
C GLY A 120 12.66 -17.60 -12.56
N GLN A 121 12.40 -18.58 -11.69
CA GLN A 121 11.66 -18.38 -10.45
C GLN A 121 12.58 -18.26 -9.24
N TYR A 122 12.19 -17.41 -8.30
CA TYR A 122 12.91 -17.12 -7.07
C TYR A 122 11.99 -17.24 -5.87
N GLN A 123 12.51 -17.80 -4.77
CA GLN A 123 11.81 -17.95 -3.50
C GLN A 123 12.41 -17.06 -2.43
N ILE A 124 11.56 -16.48 -1.60
CA ILE A 124 11.96 -15.68 -0.43
C ILE A 124 11.66 -16.47 0.84
N PRO A 125 12.64 -16.62 1.75
CA PRO A 125 12.41 -17.20 3.06
C PRO A 125 11.46 -16.35 3.91
N LEU A 126 10.41 -16.97 4.47
CA LEU A 126 9.43 -16.27 5.30
C LEU A 126 10.04 -15.76 6.60
N ASP A 127 10.92 -16.56 7.20
CA ASP A 127 11.61 -16.33 8.47
C ASP A 127 12.77 -15.33 8.38
N ILE A 128 13.08 -14.80 7.18
CA ILE A 128 13.98 -13.64 6.99
C ILE A 128 13.19 -12.32 6.95
N ARG A 129 11.98 -12.30 6.39
CA ARG A 129 11.25 -11.05 6.14
C ARG A 129 10.98 -10.28 7.43
N GLU A 130 10.40 -10.98 8.40
CA GLU A 130 9.92 -10.35 9.63
C GLU A 130 11.07 -9.74 10.45
N PRO A 131 12.20 -10.42 10.70
CA PRO A 131 13.34 -9.82 11.37
C PRO A 131 13.86 -8.52 10.75
N TYR A 132 13.95 -8.45 9.42
CA TYR A 132 14.40 -7.23 8.74
C TYR A 132 13.35 -6.11 8.83
N LEU A 133 12.06 -6.42 8.64
CA LEU A 133 10.98 -5.46 8.84
C LEU A 133 11.00 -4.88 10.26
N GLN A 134 11.14 -5.73 11.28
CA GLN A 134 11.24 -5.29 12.67
C GLN A 134 12.47 -4.41 12.91
N ALA A 135 13.64 -4.76 12.36
CA ALA A 135 14.85 -3.94 12.52
C ALA A 135 14.70 -2.53 11.91
N TRP A 136 14.03 -2.36 10.77
CA TRP A 136 13.72 -1.03 10.24
C TRP A 136 12.68 -0.29 11.07
N LEU A 137 11.64 -0.99 11.55
CA LEU A 137 10.61 -0.39 12.40
C LEU A 137 11.22 0.10 13.72
N GLU A 138 12.11 -0.66 14.35
CA GLU A 138 12.89 -0.26 15.53
C GLU A 138 13.67 1.03 15.22
N LYS A 139 14.49 1.03 14.15
CA LYS A 139 15.28 2.19 13.72
C LYS A 139 14.43 3.43 13.45
N TRP A 140 13.29 3.30 12.79
CA TRP A 140 12.42 4.46 12.50
C TRP A 140 11.69 4.95 13.75
N ARG A 141 11.30 4.07 14.67
CA ARG A 141 10.69 4.48 15.95
C ARG A 141 11.70 5.17 16.86
N GLU A 142 12.95 4.73 16.87
CA GLU A 142 14.04 5.42 17.57
C GLU A 142 14.28 6.82 17.01
N LYS A 143 14.23 6.96 15.68
CA LYS A 143 14.39 8.26 15.01
C LYS A 143 13.17 9.17 15.20
N ASN A 144 11.96 8.61 15.09
CA ASN A 144 10.71 9.33 14.99
C ASN A 144 9.75 8.89 16.10
N ALA A 145 10.11 9.21 17.35
CA ALA A 145 9.45 8.77 18.56
C ALA A 145 7.91 8.66 18.42
N LEU A 146 7.37 7.52 18.83
CA LEU A 146 5.92 7.34 18.89
C LEU A 146 5.33 8.24 19.97
N VAL A 147 4.20 8.86 19.65
CA VAL A 147 3.35 9.53 20.64
C VAL A 147 2.49 8.44 21.28
N LEU A 148 2.87 8.04 22.50
CA LEU A 148 2.17 6.97 23.22
C LEU A 148 0.84 7.41 23.83
N GLN A 149 0.72 8.71 24.13
CA GLN A 149 -0.54 9.28 24.61
C GLN A 149 -1.51 9.43 23.44
N SER A 150 -2.74 8.94 23.64
CA SER A 150 -3.79 9.16 22.66
C SER A 150 -4.17 10.64 22.64
N PRO A 151 -4.46 11.22 21.46
CA PRO A 151 -5.07 12.54 21.39
C PRO A 151 -6.43 12.52 22.09
N ASP A 152 -6.84 13.66 22.63
CA ASP A 152 -8.11 13.85 23.34
C ASP A 152 -9.33 13.50 22.48
N ALA A 153 -9.24 13.81 21.19
CA ALA A 153 -10.23 13.48 20.19
C ALA A 153 -9.56 12.95 18.93
N TYR A 154 -10.17 11.93 18.34
CA TYR A 154 -9.75 11.38 17.06
C TYR A 154 -10.95 10.98 16.21
N ARG A 155 -10.72 10.92 14.91
CA ARG A 155 -11.64 10.45 13.89
C ARG A 155 -11.29 9.02 13.51
N ASP A 156 -12.29 8.15 13.57
CA ASP A 156 -12.28 6.78 13.06
C ASP A 156 -13.54 6.62 12.21
N GLU A 157 -13.38 6.38 10.91
CA GLU A 157 -14.52 6.20 9.99
C GLU A 157 -14.95 4.74 9.85
N GLY A 158 -14.18 3.78 10.40
CA GLY A 158 -14.50 2.36 10.32
C GLY A 158 -14.94 1.92 8.92
N THR A 159 -16.12 1.30 8.84
CA THR A 159 -16.72 0.83 7.58
C THR A 159 -17.77 1.79 7.03
N ALA A 160 -17.86 3.03 7.53
CA ALA A 160 -18.93 3.99 7.20
C ALA A 160 -19.06 4.25 5.69
N LEU A 161 -17.99 4.05 4.92
CA LEU A 161 -18.04 4.14 3.48
C LEU A 161 -18.99 3.10 2.85
N CYS A 162 -19.00 1.87 3.37
CA CYS A 162 -19.91 0.83 2.88
C CYS A 162 -21.36 1.20 3.14
N ASP A 163 -21.66 1.77 4.31
CA ASP A 163 -23.00 2.23 4.64
C ASP A 163 -23.41 3.42 3.76
N ASP A 164 -22.45 4.29 3.42
CA ASP A 164 -22.68 5.44 2.55
C ASP A 164 -22.91 5.06 1.09
N ILE A 165 -22.33 3.95 0.61
CA ILE A 165 -22.71 3.36 -0.69
C ILE A 165 -24.20 3.03 -0.68
N MET A 166 -24.68 2.39 0.38
CA MET A 166 -26.10 2.01 0.49
C MET A 166 -27.00 3.24 0.60
N GLN A 167 -26.60 4.26 1.35
CA GLN A 167 -27.30 5.54 1.42
C GLN A 167 -27.40 6.18 0.02
N PHE A 168 -26.31 6.18 -0.75
CA PHE A 168 -26.29 6.75 -2.09
C PHE A 168 -27.19 5.99 -3.06
N LEU A 169 -27.12 4.66 -3.08
CA LEU A 169 -28.00 3.84 -3.92
C LEU A 169 -29.49 4.04 -3.54
N ARG A 170 -29.82 4.09 -2.24
CA ARG A 170 -31.20 4.40 -1.78
C ARG A 170 -31.65 5.79 -2.14
N PHE A 171 -30.74 6.76 -2.19
CA PHE A 171 -31.04 8.11 -2.65
C PHE A 171 -31.44 8.10 -4.13
N LEU A 172 -30.70 7.39 -4.96
CA LEU A 172 -31.00 7.26 -6.40
C LEU A 172 -32.20 6.35 -6.72
N SER A 173 -32.61 5.47 -5.81
CA SER A 173 -33.78 4.62 -6.00
C SER A 173 -35.11 5.36 -5.88
N GLN A 174 -35.10 6.59 -5.35
CA GLN A 174 -36.30 7.43 -5.27
C GLN A 174 -36.64 8.07 -6.61
N GLU A 175 -35.65 8.71 -7.24
CA GLU A 175 -35.77 9.30 -8.57
C GLU A 175 -34.39 9.49 -9.23
N PRO A 176 -34.29 9.39 -10.56
CA PRO A 176 -33.07 9.76 -11.29
C PRO A 176 -32.71 11.23 -11.09
N ILE A 177 -31.44 11.50 -10.83
CA ILE A 177 -30.95 12.85 -10.50
C ILE A 177 -30.37 13.51 -11.75
N PRO A 178 -30.77 14.75 -12.09
CA PRO A 178 -30.20 15.46 -13.21
C PRO A 178 -28.74 15.85 -12.96
N LEU A 179 -27.92 15.69 -14.00
CA LEU A 179 -26.52 16.08 -14.04
C LEU A 179 -26.38 17.44 -14.72
N THR A 180 -25.33 18.18 -14.35
CA THR A 180 -24.91 19.38 -15.05
C THR A 180 -24.31 19.02 -16.41
N ALA A 181 -24.05 20.02 -17.25
CA ALA A 181 -23.32 19.83 -18.51
C ALA A 181 -21.90 19.25 -18.30
N GLU A 182 -21.34 19.41 -17.10
CA GLU A 182 -20.03 18.89 -16.71
C GLU A 182 -20.11 17.45 -16.14
N GLY A 183 -21.32 16.88 -16.02
CA GLY A 183 -21.53 15.50 -15.55
C GLY A 183 -21.75 15.35 -14.04
N GLY A 184 -21.54 16.39 -13.24
CA GLY A 184 -21.80 16.34 -11.78
C GLY A 184 -23.27 16.56 -11.42
N MET A 185 -23.73 16.00 -10.30
CA MET A 185 -25.06 16.32 -9.75
C MET A 185 -25.14 17.82 -9.40
N TYR A 186 -26.31 18.46 -9.60
CA TYR A 186 -26.48 19.85 -9.15
C TYR A 186 -26.26 20.00 -7.64
N LYS A 187 -25.71 21.15 -7.23
CA LYS A 187 -25.32 21.44 -5.83
C LYS A 187 -26.41 21.14 -4.80
N ARG A 188 -27.68 21.40 -5.11
CA ARG A 188 -28.81 21.10 -4.21
C ARG A 188 -28.92 19.61 -3.87
N TYR A 189 -28.73 18.73 -4.87
CA TYR A 189 -28.78 17.28 -4.68
C TYR A 189 -27.53 16.79 -3.95
N GLN A 190 -26.36 17.35 -4.26
CA GLN A 190 -25.13 17.05 -3.51
C GLN A 190 -25.30 17.39 -2.02
N GLN A 191 -25.78 18.61 -1.70
CA GLN A 191 -26.00 19.04 -0.31
C GLN A 191 -27.01 18.14 0.41
N GLN A 192 -28.11 17.81 -0.26
CA GLN A 192 -29.12 16.91 0.30
C GLN A 192 -28.52 15.54 0.59
N LEU A 193 -27.85 14.92 -0.38
CA LEU A 193 -27.23 13.61 -0.23
C LEU A 193 -26.17 13.61 0.87
N PHE A 194 -25.24 14.57 0.87
CA PHE A 194 -24.11 14.59 1.80
C PHE A 194 -24.54 14.79 3.26
N GLN A 195 -25.73 15.33 3.52
CA GLN A 195 -26.29 15.42 4.86
C GLN A 195 -26.74 14.07 5.43
N PHE A 196 -27.07 13.10 4.58
CA PHE A 196 -27.50 11.75 4.98
C PHE A 196 -26.35 10.75 5.10
N LEU A 197 -25.16 11.09 4.59
CA LEU A 197 -23.98 10.26 4.74
C LEU A 197 -23.52 10.23 6.20
N HIS A 198 -23.02 9.08 6.65
CA HIS A 198 -22.41 8.89 7.96
C HIS A 198 -21.21 9.81 8.13
N VAL A 199 -20.41 9.95 7.07
CA VAL A 199 -19.33 10.92 7.00
C VAL A 199 -19.81 12.12 6.18
N LYS A 200 -20.10 13.21 6.89
CA LYS A 200 -20.58 14.44 6.27
C LYS A 200 -19.51 15.04 5.36
N GLU A 201 -19.93 15.44 4.17
CA GLU A 201 -19.10 16.12 3.18
C GLU A 201 -19.80 17.40 2.69
N GLU A 202 -19.03 18.28 2.06
CA GLU A 202 -19.54 19.53 1.51
C GLU A 202 -19.25 19.58 0.00
N PRO A 203 -20.16 20.11 -0.83
CA PRO A 203 -19.88 20.31 -2.25
C PRO A 203 -18.62 21.14 -2.47
N LEU A 204 -17.94 20.88 -3.58
CA LEU A 204 -16.75 21.64 -3.94
C LEU A 204 -17.07 23.13 -4.14
N LEU A 205 -16.10 23.97 -3.79
CA LEU A 205 -16.21 25.41 -3.96
C LEU A 205 -15.96 25.81 -5.43
N PRO A 206 -16.66 26.82 -5.99
CA PRO A 206 -16.68 27.11 -7.43
C PRO A 206 -15.35 27.54 -8.08
N GLN A 207 -14.29 27.82 -7.31
CA GLN A 207 -13.08 28.46 -7.82
C GLN A 207 -11.78 27.70 -7.56
N LYS A 208 -11.85 26.44 -7.10
CA LYS A 208 -10.62 25.69 -6.85
C LYS A 208 -10.36 24.76 -8.03
N TRP A 209 -9.51 25.19 -8.96
CA TRP A 209 -8.84 24.24 -9.83
C TRP A 209 -8.28 23.14 -8.92
N ARG A 210 -8.70 21.90 -9.21
CA ARG A 210 -8.39 20.73 -8.39
C ARG A 210 -7.82 19.66 -9.28
N PHE A 211 -6.85 18.96 -8.74
CA PHE A 211 -6.34 17.72 -9.29
C PHE A 211 -6.70 16.57 -8.34
N GLY A 212 -6.82 15.37 -8.87
CA GLY A 212 -7.22 14.18 -8.13
C GLY A 212 -7.19 12.94 -9.01
N TYR A 213 -7.53 11.81 -8.42
CA TYR A 213 -7.54 10.52 -9.09
C TYR A 213 -8.96 9.96 -9.10
N GLY A 214 -9.32 9.25 -10.16
CA GLY A 214 -10.70 8.87 -10.41
C GLY A 214 -11.26 9.62 -11.61
N LEU A 215 -12.51 9.33 -11.94
CA LEU A 215 -13.22 9.97 -13.04
C LEU A 215 -13.87 11.28 -12.59
N HIS A 216 -14.43 11.30 -11.37
CA HIS A 216 -15.25 12.43 -10.89
C HIS A 216 -14.57 13.28 -9.79
N PHE A 217 -13.24 13.26 -9.73
CA PHE A 217 -12.48 13.95 -8.67
C PHE A 217 -12.65 15.47 -8.71
N ASP A 218 -12.96 16.04 -9.85
CA ASP A 218 -13.18 17.48 -10.07
C ASP A 218 -14.63 17.88 -9.76
N LEU A 219 -15.54 16.92 -9.69
CA LEU A 219 -16.97 17.13 -9.46
C LEU A 219 -17.38 16.93 -8.00
N TYR A 220 -16.70 16.05 -7.27
CA TYR A 220 -17.06 15.66 -5.91
C TYR A 220 -15.88 15.60 -4.93
N PRO A 221 -16.08 15.80 -3.62
CA PRO A 221 -15.06 15.54 -2.58
C PRO A 221 -14.37 14.17 -2.70
N ASP A 222 -13.12 14.04 -2.21
CA ASP A 222 -12.28 12.84 -2.45
C ASP A 222 -13.00 11.52 -2.09
N ARG A 223 -13.73 11.49 -0.96
CA ARG A 223 -14.40 10.29 -0.48
C ARG A 223 -15.64 9.98 -1.33
N PHE A 224 -16.52 10.96 -1.54
CA PHE A 224 -17.69 10.75 -2.40
C PHE A 224 -17.32 10.44 -3.86
N SER A 225 -16.28 11.08 -4.41
CA SER A 225 -15.78 10.78 -5.76
C SER A 225 -15.36 9.32 -5.88
N LEU A 226 -14.62 8.78 -4.92
CA LEU A 226 -14.20 7.38 -4.92
C LEU A 226 -15.41 6.44 -4.81
N LEU A 227 -16.39 6.79 -3.97
CA LEU A 227 -17.63 6.05 -3.80
C LEU A 227 -18.46 6.02 -5.08
N TYR A 228 -18.61 7.18 -5.73
CA TYR A 228 -19.33 7.32 -6.99
C TYR A 228 -18.67 6.49 -8.10
N ASP A 229 -17.35 6.62 -8.24
CA ASP A 229 -16.55 5.86 -9.22
C ASP A 229 -16.66 4.35 -8.99
N PHE A 230 -16.71 3.91 -7.73
CA PHE A 230 -16.91 2.50 -7.39
C PHE A 230 -18.29 1.99 -7.82
N CYS A 231 -19.36 2.73 -7.50
CA CYS A 231 -20.72 2.38 -7.91
C CYS A 231 -20.87 2.34 -9.43
N TYR A 232 -20.24 3.31 -10.12
CA TYR A 232 -20.21 3.38 -11.58
C TYR A 232 -19.44 2.19 -12.18
N PHE A 233 -18.26 1.88 -11.65
CA PHE A 233 -17.44 0.75 -12.09
C PHE A 233 -18.17 -0.60 -11.96
N HIS A 234 -18.92 -0.78 -10.88
CA HIS A 234 -19.74 -1.97 -10.65
C HIS A 234 -21.07 -1.97 -11.42
N LYS A 235 -21.36 -0.92 -12.20
CA LYS A 235 -22.61 -0.70 -12.93
C LYS A 235 -23.83 -0.69 -12.03
N TRP A 236 -23.69 -0.29 -10.77
CA TRP A 236 -24.82 -0.09 -9.86
C TRP A 236 -25.54 1.22 -10.13
N ILE A 237 -24.83 2.17 -10.70
CA ILE A 237 -25.37 3.41 -11.23
C ILE A 237 -25.01 3.51 -12.71
N GLU A 238 -25.78 4.31 -13.43
CA GLU A 238 -25.47 4.69 -14.80
C GLU A 238 -25.79 6.15 -15.06
N GLU A 239 -25.03 6.74 -15.98
CA GLU A 239 -25.25 8.10 -16.47
C GLU A 239 -25.83 8.03 -17.87
N ARG A 240 -27.10 8.44 -18.03
CA ARG A 240 -27.81 8.44 -19.31
C ARG A 240 -28.69 9.66 -19.44
N GLU A 241 -28.73 10.23 -20.65
CA GLU A 241 -29.59 11.37 -20.98
C GLU A 241 -29.45 12.57 -20.01
N GLY A 242 -28.23 12.82 -19.52
CA GLY A 242 -27.95 13.91 -18.56
C GLY A 242 -28.50 13.66 -17.16
N ARG A 243 -28.70 12.39 -16.77
CA ARG A 243 -29.14 11.98 -15.43
C ARG A 243 -28.28 10.82 -14.93
N VAL A 244 -28.12 10.74 -13.61
CA VAL A 244 -27.63 9.54 -12.93
C VAL A 244 -28.81 8.78 -12.32
N ALA A 245 -28.86 7.48 -12.55
CA ALA A 245 -29.89 6.60 -12.02
C ALA A 245 -29.26 5.32 -11.46
N ILE A 246 -29.98 4.68 -10.54
CA ILE A 246 -29.66 3.32 -10.10
C ILE A 246 -30.04 2.32 -11.21
N THR A 247 -29.23 1.28 -11.39
CA THR A 247 -29.51 0.17 -12.32
C THR A 247 -30.19 -0.99 -11.59
N ASP A 248 -30.67 -2.00 -12.33
CA ASP A 248 -31.17 -3.25 -11.72
C ASP A 248 -30.12 -3.90 -10.81
N ALA A 249 -28.85 -3.90 -11.22
CA ALA A 249 -27.75 -4.42 -10.40
C ALA A 249 -27.52 -3.60 -9.12
N GLY A 250 -27.76 -2.28 -9.18
CA GLY A 250 -27.73 -1.43 -7.99
C GLY A 250 -28.89 -1.71 -7.05
N VAL A 251 -30.10 -1.97 -7.58
CA VAL A 251 -31.27 -2.37 -6.79
C VAL A 251 -31.04 -3.72 -6.12
N GLU A 252 -30.51 -4.71 -6.84
CA GLU A 252 -30.11 -5.99 -6.26
C GLU A 252 -29.10 -5.82 -5.12
N CYS A 253 -28.15 -4.88 -5.26
CA CYS A 253 -27.17 -4.57 -4.23
C CYS A 253 -27.81 -4.06 -2.92
N LEU A 254 -28.92 -3.31 -2.99
CA LEU A 254 -29.63 -2.80 -1.82
C LEU A 254 -30.29 -3.90 -0.97
N GLU A 255 -30.62 -5.03 -1.59
CA GLU A 255 -31.23 -6.19 -0.92
C GLU A 255 -30.18 -7.12 -0.29
N LEU A 256 -28.90 -6.95 -0.62
CA LEU A 256 -27.83 -7.77 -0.07
C LEU A 256 -27.59 -7.42 1.40
N GLN A 257 -27.36 -8.46 2.21
CA GLN A 257 -26.87 -8.28 3.56
C GLN A 257 -25.43 -7.79 3.54
N TYR A 258 -25.05 -7.01 4.56
CA TYR A 258 -23.67 -6.57 4.73
C TYR A 258 -22.71 -7.77 4.69
N SER A 259 -21.63 -7.62 3.94
CA SER A 259 -20.52 -8.56 3.95
C SER A 259 -19.20 -7.79 3.95
N ASP A 260 -18.20 -8.33 4.66
CA ASP A 260 -16.83 -7.80 4.63
C ASP A 260 -16.24 -7.79 3.21
N GLN A 261 -16.79 -8.61 2.30
CA GLN A 261 -16.35 -8.68 0.92
C GLN A 261 -16.51 -7.35 0.18
N LEU A 262 -17.61 -6.63 0.42
CA LEU A 262 -17.83 -5.29 -0.15
C LEU A 262 -16.73 -4.32 0.30
N TYR A 263 -16.42 -4.32 1.59
CA TYR A 263 -15.37 -3.49 2.17
C TYR A 263 -14.00 -3.79 1.56
N HIS A 264 -13.67 -5.07 1.42
CA HIS A 264 -12.42 -5.51 0.80
C HIS A 264 -12.33 -5.11 -0.69
N ASP A 265 -13.41 -5.28 -1.45
CA ASP A 265 -13.46 -4.91 -2.86
C ASP A 265 -13.34 -3.41 -3.07
N PHE A 266 -13.89 -2.62 -2.15
CA PHE A 266 -13.73 -1.17 -2.17
C PHE A 266 -12.28 -0.75 -1.95
N ILE A 267 -11.59 -1.32 -0.96
CA ILE A 267 -10.16 -1.06 -0.73
C ILE A 267 -9.33 -1.46 -1.96
N ARG A 268 -9.62 -2.64 -2.54
CA ARG A 268 -8.96 -3.10 -3.79
C ARG A 268 -9.19 -2.13 -4.94
N PHE A 269 -10.43 -1.66 -5.13
CA PHE A 269 -10.77 -0.69 -6.16
C PHE A 269 -9.95 0.58 -6.02
N TRP A 270 -9.88 1.17 -4.82
CA TRP A 270 -9.05 2.34 -4.55
C TRP A 270 -7.59 2.10 -4.90
N MET A 271 -7.01 0.97 -4.46
CA MET A 271 -5.62 0.66 -4.80
C MET A 271 -5.42 0.53 -6.30
N ARG A 272 -6.31 -0.16 -7.02
CA ARG A 272 -6.22 -0.34 -8.47
C ARG A 272 -6.36 0.98 -9.22
N LEU A 273 -7.21 1.88 -8.75
CA LEU A 273 -7.42 3.20 -9.32
C LEU A 273 -6.20 4.10 -9.13
N TYR A 274 -5.61 4.09 -7.92
CA TYR A 274 -4.52 4.99 -7.55
C TYR A 274 -3.13 4.45 -7.95
N LYS A 275 -2.99 3.14 -8.20
CA LYS A 275 -1.69 2.48 -8.47
C LYS A 275 -0.88 3.10 -9.60
N ARG A 276 -1.53 3.66 -10.63
CA ARG A 276 -0.83 4.35 -11.72
C ARG A 276 -0.13 5.63 -11.24
N ALA A 277 -0.84 6.42 -10.45
CA ALA A 277 -0.35 7.68 -9.91
C ALA A 277 0.68 7.44 -8.79
N ILE A 278 0.45 6.40 -7.99
CA ILE A 278 1.28 6.04 -6.84
C ILE A 278 1.72 4.58 -6.99
N PRO A 279 2.80 4.29 -7.74
CA PRO A 279 3.29 2.92 -7.93
C PRO A 279 3.62 2.20 -6.61
N ASN A 280 4.06 2.96 -5.61
CA ASN A 280 4.40 2.45 -4.28
C ASN A 280 3.20 2.32 -3.32
N LEU A 281 1.97 2.54 -3.78
CA LEU A 281 0.79 2.49 -2.93
C LEU A 281 0.66 1.17 -2.14
N PRO A 282 0.85 -0.03 -2.75
CA PRO A 282 0.77 -1.28 -1.99
C PRO A 282 1.80 -1.39 -0.86
N MET A 283 2.97 -0.78 -1.04
CA MET A 283 4.02 -0.72 -0.04
C MET A 283 3.64 0.24 1.09
N LEU A 284 3.23 1.48 0.75
CA LEU A 284 2.87 2.52 1.71
C LEU A 284 1.70 2.10 2.59
N VAL A 285 0.66 1.52 1.97
CA VAL A 285 -0.56 1.07 2.66
C VAL A 285 -0.25 -0.01 3.70
N GLN A 286 0.71 -0.89 3.43
CA GLN A 286 1.15 -1.88 4.42
C GLN A 286 2.12 -1.30 5.45
N LEU A 287 3.00 -0.37 5.05
CA LEU A 287 4.07 0.13 5.89
C LEU A 287 3.60 1.16 6.93
N ILE A 288 2.69 2.06 6.56
CA ILE A 288 2.18 3.11 7.46
C ILE A 288 1.57 2.50 8.74
N PRO A 289 0.67 1.48 8.67
CA PRO A 289 0.14 0.84 9.87
C PRO A 289 1.20 0.13 10.71
N LEU A 290 2.26 -0.41 10.09
CA LEU A 290 3.37 -1.04 10.81
C LEU A 290 4.23 -0.01 11.57
N ILE A 291 4.49 1.14 10.96
CA ILE A 291 5.17 2.28 11.61
C ILE A 291 4.35 2.75 12.80
N ALA A 292 3.03 2.93 12.61
CA ALA A 292 2.10 3.38 13.63
C ALA A 292 1.67 2.26 14.61
N SER A 293 2.24 1.06 14.53
CA SER A 293 1.88 -0.04 15.42
C SER A 293 2.34 0.25 16.84
N GLY A 294 1.40 0.29 17.78
CA GLY A 294 1.67 0.48 19.21
C GLY A 294 1.62 1.93 19.71
N GLY A 295 1.20 2.89 18.87
CA GLY A 295 1.02 4.28 19.29
C GLY A 295 0.53 5.17 18.16
N TRP A 296 0.67 6.48 18.34
CA TRP A 296 0.38 7.49 17.33
C TRP A 296 1.68 7.98 16.70
N VAL A 297 1.67 8.23 15.40
CA VAL A 297 2.81 8.78 14.65
C VAL A 297 2.41 10.11 14.03
N SER A 298 3.28 11.12 14.16
CA SER A 298 3.00 12.42 13.56
C SER A 298 3.09 12.38 12.04
N GLN A 299 2.32 13.25 11.39
CA GLN A 299 2.39 13.44 9.94
C GLN A 299 3.82 13.77 9.48
N GLN A 300 4.54 14.58 10.25
CA GLN A 300 5.93 14.93 9.97
C GLN A 300 6.85 13.71 10.02
N ALA A 301 6.72 12.86 11.04
CA ALA A 301 7.48 11.62 11.16
C ALA A 301 7.24 10.67 9.97
N LEU A 302 5.98 10.53 9.54
CA LEU A 302 5.64 9.76 8.33
C LEU A 302 6.28 10.36 7.09
N HIS A 303 6.22 11.69 6.94
CA HIS A 303 6.82 12.39 5.82
C HIS A 303 8.34 12.18 5.76
N GLU A 304 9.06 12.42 6.86
CA GLU A 304 10.51 12.23 6.94
C GLU A 304 10.96 10.78 6.70
N THR A 305 10.09 9.81 6.98
CA THR A 305 10.38 8.38 6.76
C THR A 305 10.11 7.95 5.31
N LEU A 306 8.99 8.39 4.73
CA LEU A 306 8.42 7.80 3.51
C LEU A 306 8.63 8.64 2.26
N GLN A 307 8.91 9.94 2.38
CA GLN A 307 8.95 10.86 1.24
C GLN A 307 9.95 10.42 0.16
N ALA A 308 11.06 9.79 0.53
CA ALA A 308 12.07 9.30 -0.42
C ALA A 308 11.52 8.28 -1.43
N TRP A 309 10.39 7.64 -1.14
CA TRP A 309 9.74 6.64 -2.00
C TRP A 309 8.42 7.14 -2.60
N ILE A 310 8.14 8.44 -2.53
CA ILE A 310 6.95 9.04 -3.11
C ILE A 310 7.39 10.03 -4.18
N LYS A 311 6.79 9.91 -5.36
CA LYS A 311 7.13 10.73 -6.52
C LYS A 311 6.01 11.66 -6.82
N GLU A 312 6.37 12.87 -7.27
CA GLU A 312 5.39 13.79 -7.85
C GLU A 312 4.63 13.11 -9.00
N PHE A 313 3.36 13.43 -9.11
CA PHE A 313 2.52 12.93 -10.18
C PHE A 313 1.65 14.05 -10.69
N TYR A 314 1.94 14.51 -11.92
CA TYR A 314 1.39 15.73 -12.50
C TYR A 314 1.52 16.92 -11.55
N TYR A 315 0.46 17.24 -10.82
CA TYR A 315 0.37 18.43 -9.97
C TYR A 315 0.40 18.12 -8.48
N ASP A 316 0.37 16.84 -8.09
CA ASP A 316 0.54 16.48 -6.69
C ASP A 316 2.05 16.39 -6.37
N SER A 317 2.48 17.11 -5.34
CA SER A 317 3.81 16.94 -4.75
C SER A 317 3.89 15.62 -3.95
N PRO A 318 5.10 15.11 -3.63
CA PRO A 318 5.23 13.93 -2.77
C PRO A 318 4.51 14.07 -1.41
N THR A 319 4.51 15.29 -0.86
CA THR A 319 3.81 15.63 0.38
C THR A 319 2.29 15.55 0.21
N ASP A 320 1.75 16.11 -0.87
CA ASP A 320 0.31 16.04 -1.17
C ASP A 320 -0.15 14.60 -1.40
N ILE A 321 0.69 13.78 -2.05
CA ILE A 321 0.42 12.36 -2.26
C ILE A 321 0.34 11.63 -0.93
N LEU A 322 1.36 11.79 -0.07
CA LEU A 322 1.37 11.11 1.23
C LEU A 322 0.15 11.50 2.06
N ILE A 323 -0.15 12.80 2.16
CA ILE A 323 -1.19 13.29 3.08
C ILE A 323 -2.58 13.07 2.47
N ASN A 324 -2.84 13.60 1.28
CA ASN A 324 -4.18 13.68 0.72
C ASN A 324 -4.58 12.41 -0.05
N ARG A 325 -3.63 11.73 -0.70
CA ARG A 325 -3.93 10.56 -1.55
C ARG A 325 -3.74 9.23 -0.85
N VAL A 326 -2.88 9.20 0.18
CA VAL A 326 -2.60 7.99 0.97
C VAL A 326 -3.23 8.09 2.36
N CYS A 327 -2.72 8.92 3.27
CA CYS A 327 -3.17 8.93 4.66
C CYS A 327 -4.66 9.28 4.81
N LYS A 328 -5.12 10.38 4.19
CA LYS A 328 -6.52 10.80 4.21
C LYS A 328 -7.45 9.72 3.63
N MET A 329 -7.07 9.12 2.51
CA MET A 329 -7.87 8.04 1.91
C MET A 329 -7.86 6.78 2.79
N MET A 330 -6.74 6.44 3.42
CA MET A 330 -6.69 5.35 4.38
C MET A 330 -7.58 5.62 5.61
N VAL A 331 -7.77 6.87 6.05
CA VAL A 331 -8.77 7.23 7.05
C VAL A 331 -10.18 7.00 6.52
N HIS A 332 -10.49 7.48 5.30
CA HIS A 332 -11.81 7.27 4.68
C HIS A 332 -12.16 5.80 4.46
N LEU A 333 -11.15 4.97 4.24
CA LEU A 333 -11.26 3.51 4.12
C LEU A 333 -11.22 2.79 5.47
N GLY A 334 -11.17 3.49 6.59
CA GLY A 334 -11.13 2.88 7.93
C GLY A 334 -9.86 2.09 8.23
N LEU A 335 -8.76 2.33 7.51
CA LEU A 335 -7.46 1.69 7.71
C LEU A 335 -6.59 2.44 8.72
N LEU A 336 -6.81 3.75 8.87
CA LEU A 336 -6.16 4.63 9.84
C LEU A 336 -7.18 5.43 10.64
N ARG A 337 -6.78 5.81 11.85
CA ARG A 337 -7.39 6.87 12.64
C ARG A 337 -6.55 8.12 12.52
N VAL A 338 -7.17 9.28 12.68
CA VAL A 338 -6.48 10.56 12.68
C VAL A 338 -6.95 11.43 13.84
N GLY A 339 -6.01 12.06 14.54
CA GLY A 339 -6.30 13.02 15.60
C GLY A 339 -5.28 14.16 15.56
N GLN A 340 -5.39 15.08 16.51
CA GLN A 340 -4.40 16.15 16.70
C GLN A 340 -3.85 16.12 18.11
N ASP A 341 -2.57 16.40 18.26
CA ASP A 341 -1.99 16.66 19.57
C ASP A 341 -2.31 18.07 20.09
N ASP A 342 -1.81 18.39 21.29
CA ASP A 342 -1.97 19.71 21.92
C ASP A 342 -1.41 20.86 21.08
N GLN A 343 -0.47 20.56 20.16
CA GLN A 343 0.15 21.51 19.25
C GLN A 343 -0.53 21.54 17.87
N GLN A 344 -1.73 20.94 17.76
CA GLN A 344 -2.51 20.84 16.53
C GLN A 344 -1.83 20.06 15.41
N GLN A 345 -0.80 19.25 15.71
CA GLN A 345 -0.13 18.41 14.74
C GLN A 345 -0.96 17.16 14.49
N TRP A 346 -1.11 16.82 13.21
CA TRP A 346 -1.83 15.61 12.80
C TRP A 346 -1.08 14.36 13.22
N LEU A 347 -1.78 13.48 13.91
CA LEU A 347 -1.33 12.17 14.36
C LEU A 347 -2.15 11.08 13.67
N TYR A 348 -1.49 9.98 13.29
CA TYR A 348 -2.13 8.80 12.71
C TYR A 348 -1.87 7.55 13.55
N THR A 349 -2.84 6.64 13.61
CA THR A 349 -2.62 5.28 14.15
C THR A 349 -3.40 4.23 13.36
N ALA A 350 -2.97 2.98 13.45
CA ALA A 350 -3.59 1.86 12.74
C ALA A 350 -4.93 1.46 13.37
N THR A 351 -5.91 1.09 12.54
CA THR A 351 -7.16 0.45 12.98
C THR A 351 -7.02 -1.06 13.08
N TYR A 352 -8.03 -1.72 13.65
CA TYR A 352 -8.12 -3.19 13.64
C TYR A 352 -8.15 -3.76 12.20
N ALA A 353 -8.79 -3.07 11.26
CA ALA A 353 -8.88 -3.50 9.86
C ALA A 353 -7.50 -3.57 9.19
N SER A 354 -6.64 -2.56 9.41
CA SER A 354 -5.29 -2.57 8.86
C SER A 354 -4.36 -3.58 9.53
N GLN A 355 -4.56 -3.88 10.81
CA GLN A 355 -3.78 -4.89 11.52
C GLN A 355 -4.14 -6.33 11.14
N ASN A 356 -5.39 -6.60 10.76
CA ASN A 356 -5.86 -7.98 10.52
C ASN A 356 -5.98 -8.32 9.04
N TRP A 357 -6.88 -7.62 8.33
CA TRP A 357 -7.16 -7.96 6.94
C TRP A 357 -6.02 -7.49 6.05
N LEU A 358 -5.63 -6.22 6.17
CA LEU A 358 -4.61 -5.65 5.30
C LEU A 358 -3.24 -6.33 5.47
N HIS A 359 -2.94 -6.81 6.68
CA HIS A 359 -1.74 -7.59 6.96
C HIS A 359 -1.70 -8.91 6.16
N LYS A 360 -2.86 -9.52 5.88
CA LYS A 360 -3.00 -10.76 5.09
C LYS A 360 -3.14 -10.48 3.59
N TYR A 361 -3.67 -9.32 3.23
CA TYR A 361 -3.94 -8.94 1.86
C TYR A 361 -2.65 -8.56 1.11
N ASN A 362 -2.54 -8.97 -0.16
CA ASN A 362 -1.37 -8.68 -1.00
C ASN A 362 -1.70 -7.73 -2.14
N GLY A 363 -1.61 -6.42 -1.90
CA GLY A 363 -1.90 -5.39 -2.91
C GLY A 363 -0.92 -5.32 -4.07
N PHE A 364 0.21 -6.03 -4.01
CA PHE A 364 1.23 -5.98 -5.07
C PHE A 364 0.76 -6.63 -6.38
N THR A 365 -0.14 -7.61 -6.31
CA THR A 365 -0.65 -8.35 -7.47
C THR A 365 -1.81 -7.65 -8.19
N GLU A 366 -2.33 -6.56 -7.64
CA GLU A 366 -3.46 -5.84 -8.22
C GLU A 366 -3.13 -5.20 -9.56
N THR A 367 -4.03 -5.28 -10.53
CA THR A 367 -3.87 -4.61 -11.82
C THR A 367 -4.50 -3.22 -11.78
N THR A 368 -3.80 -2.23 -12.34
CA THR A 368 -4.36 -0.88 -12.55
C THR A 368 -5.68 -0.94 -13.32
N ILE A 369 -6.64 -0.10 -12.94
CA ILE A 369 -7.86 0.14 -13.73
C ILE A 369 -7.83 1.53 -14.34
N LEU A 370 -8.44 1.66 -15.52
CA LEU A 370 -8.74 2.93 -16.14
C LEU A 370 -10.26 2.98 -16.30
N LEU A 371 -10.89 3.90 -15.59
CA LEU A 371 -12.30 4.23 -15.80
C LEU A 371 -12.41 4.94 -17.15
N LYS A 372 -13.43 4.59 -17.93
CA LYS A 372 -13.70 5.14 -19.25
C LYS A 372 -15.03 5.86 -19.26
#